data_AF-A0AA51QM67-F1
#
_entry.id   AF-A0AA51QM67-F1
#
_cell.length_a   1.000
_cell.length_b   1.000
_cell.length_c   1.000
_cell.angle_alpha   90.00
_cell.angle_beta   90.00
_cell.angle_gamma   90.00
#
_symmetry.space_group_name_H-M   'P 1'
#
loop_
_entity.id
_entity.type
_entity.pdbx_description
1 polymer ?
#
loop_
_entity_poly.entity_id
_entity_poly.type
_entity_poly.pdbx_seq_one_letter_code
_entity_poly.pdbx_strand_id
1 'polypeptide(L)' 'MDVPSLDATPTVPKAGNEPLHESGRLLGQQLRDFWAWAYSDLLGNAMRGVLAEYLVGTALGCVHGRPRPPAAQPPPAGS' A
#
# COMPACT_ATOMS: atom_id res chain seq x y z
N MET A 1 15.77 -5.48 29.36
CA MET A 1 14.92 -4.42 28.81
C MET A 1 14.13 -5.03 27.68
N ASP A 2 12.81 -5.08 27.82
CA ASP A 2 11.89 -5.58 26.80
C ASP A 2 11.81 -4.52 25.69
N VAL A 3 12.30 -4.85 24.50
CA VAL A 3 12.09 -3.99 23.32
C VAL A 3 10.67 -4.27 22.83
N PRO A 4 9.77 -3.28 22.76
CA PRO A 4 8.45 -3.53 22.21
C PRO A 4 8.63 -3.92 20.74
N SER A 5 8.27 -5.16 20.41
CA SER A 5 8.07 -5.57 19.02
C SER A 5 7.08 -4.59 18.40
N LEU A 6 7.54 -3.83 17.41
CA LEU A 6 6.66 -3.01 16.58
C LEU A 6 5.88 -3.97 15.69
N ASP A 7 4.81 -4.54 16.24
CA ASP A 7 3.91 -5.37 15.46
C ASP A 7 3.40 -4.53 14.27
N ALA A 8 3.57 -5.06 13.06
CA ALA A 8 3.12 -4.40 11.86
C ALA A 8 1.61 -4.18 11.95
N THR A 9 1.20 -2.91 12.00
CA THR A 9 -0.22 -2.58 12.06
C THR A 9 -0.91 -3.15 10.83
N PRO A 10 -1.99 -3.94 10.97
CA PRO A 10 -2.65 -4.54 9.82
C PRO A 10 -3.11 -3.45 8.87
N THR A 11 -2.58 -3.47 7.65
CA THR A 11 -3.00 -2.55 6.60
C THR A 11 -4.34 -3.03 6.06
N VAL A 12 -5.32 -2.13 6.03
CA VAL A 12 -6.65 -2.39 5.46
C VAL A 12 -6.68 -1.75 4.06
N PRO A 13 -7.22 -2.43 3.04
CA PRO A 13 -7.45 -1.81 1.73
C PRO A 13 -8.25 -0.51 1.88
N LYS A 14 -7.83 0.51 1.13
CA LYS A 14 -8.53 1.79 1.06
C LYS A 14 -9.42 1.83 -0.17
N ALA A 15 -10.61 2.41 -0.03
CA ALA A 15 -11.59 2.50 -1.11
C ALA A 15 -11.28 3.65 -2.08
N GLY A 16 -10.47 4.62 -1.66
CA GLY A 16 -10.10 5.82 -2.42
C GLY A 16 -11.07 6.99 -2.24
N ASN A 17 -12.28 6.76 -1.72
CA ASN A 17 -13.26 7.82 -1.43
C ASN A 17 -13.06 8.45 -0.04
N GLU A 18 -12.07 8.01 0.74
CA GLU A 18 -11.77 8.61 2.04
C GLU A 18 -11.33 10.07 1.86
N PRO A 19 -11.91 11.01 2.61
CA PRO A 19 -11.52 12.41 2.53
C PRO A 19 -10.16 12.61 3.23
N LEU A 20 -9.31 13.45 2.64
CA LEU A 20 -8.07 13.88 3.26
C LEU A 20 -8.35 14.93 4.35
N HIS A 21 -7.60 14.85 5.43
CA HIS A 21 -7.80 15.65 6.61
C HIS A 21 -6.48 15.97 7.32
N GLU A 22 -6.40 17.20 7.81
CA GLU A 22 -5.29 17.72 8.61
C GLU A 22 -5.82 18.06 10.00
N SER A 23 -5.36 17.39 11.04
CA SER A 23 -5.77 17.64 12.44
C SER A 23 -7.29 17.69 12.63
N GLY A 24 -8.04 16.84 11.90
CA GLY A 24 -9.50 16.78 11.94
C GLY A 24 -10.23 17.71 10.96
N ARG A 25 -9.54 18.62 10.28
CA ARG A 25 -10.10 19.48 9.24
C ARG A 25 -10.08 18.79 7.88
N LEU A 26 -11.23 18.69 7.21
CA LEU A 26 -11.33 18.18 5.85
C LEU A 26 -10.64 19.12 4.85
N LEU A 27 -9.81 18.57 3.97
CA LEU A 27 -9.08 19.31 2.94
C LEU A 27 -9.87 19.44 1.63
N GLY A 28 -10.96 18.66 1.47
CA GLY A 28 -11.83 18.67 0.30
C GLY A 28 -11.35 17.78 -0.86
N GLN A 29 -10.17 17.16 -0.73
CA GLN A 29 -9.67 16.15 -1.66
C GLN A 29 -9.93 14.75 -1.09
N GLN A 30 -10.10 13.77 -1.97
CA GLN A 30 -10.21 12.36 -1.63
C GLN A 30 -8.87 11.66 -1.86
N LEU A 31 -8.69 10.51 -1.22
CA LEU A 31 -7.48 9.69 -1.39
C LEU A 31 -7.23 9.29 -2.85
N ARG A 32 -8.29 9.06 -3.64
CA ARG A 32 -8.19 8.80 -5.09
C ARG A 32 -7.59 9.96 -5.88
N ASP A 33 -7.79 11.20 -5.44
CA ASP A 33 -7.23 12.38 -6.11
C ASP A 33 -5.71 12.41 -5.94
N PHE A 34 -5.24 12.05 -4.74
CA PHE A 34 -3.81 11.84 -4.48
C PHE A 34 -3.23 10.69 -5.31
N TRP A 35 -3.91 9.53 -5.35
CA TRP A 35 -3.43 8.40 -6.15
C TRP A 35 -3.36 8.71 -7.64
N ALA A 36 -4.35 9.43 -8.17
CA ALA A 36 -4.31 9.87 -9.56
C ALA A 36 -3.09 10.77 -9.80
N TRP A 37 -2.83 11.75 -8.93
CA TRP A 37 -1.67 12.62 -9.07
C TRP A 37 -0.33 11.85 -8.97
N ALA A 38 -0.20 10.93 -8.00
CA ALA A 38 1.05 10.23 -7.70
C ALA A 38 1.36 9.04 -8.64
N TYR A 39 0.33 8.38 -9.19
CA TYR A 39 0.47 7.07 -9.82
C TYR A 39 -0.20 6.94 -11.19
N SER A 40 -0.59 8.06 -11.84
CA SER A 40 -1.15 7.99 -13.20
C SER A 40 -0.14 7.52 -14.25
N ASP A 41 1.15 7.77 -14.05
CA ASP A 41 2.19 7.21 -14.93
C ASP A 41 2.55 5.78 -14.51
N LEU A 42 1.75 4.82 -14.99
CA LEU A 42 1.92 3.40 -14.70
C LEU A 42 3.11 2.77 -15.46
N LEU A 43 3.57 3.39 -16.54
CA LEU A 43 4.64 2.85 -17.39
C LEU A 43 6.03 3.32 -16.95
N GLY A 44 6.10 4.30 -16.05
CA GLY A 44 7.31 4.69 -15.36
C GLY A 44 7.98 3.51 -14.62
N ASN A 45 9.32 3.52 -14.56
CA ASN A 45 10.12 2.41 -14.02
C ASN A 45 9.76 2.04 -12.57
N ALA A 46 9.30 3.00 -11.76
CA ALA A 46 8.89 2.78 -10.38
C ALA A 46 7.58 1.97 -10.27
N MET A 47 6.61 2.22 -11.16
CA MET A 47 5.27 1.60 -11.09
C MET A 47 5.14 0.35 -11.95
N ARG A 48 5.98 0.21 -12.99
CA ARG A 48 5.96 -0.96 -13.88
C ARG A 48 6.10 -2.28 -13.11
N GLY A 49 7.01 -2.36 -12.13
CA GLY A 49 7.22 -3.57 -11.33
C GLY A 49 5.99 -3.92 -10.47
N VAL A 50 5.38 -2.91 -9.85
CA VAL A 50 4.17 -3.06 -9.03
C VAL A 50 2.97 -3.48 -9.89
N LEU A 51 2.83 -2.91 -11.08
CA LEU A 51 1.79 -3.29 -12.03
C LEU A 51 1.94 -4.74 -12.48
N ALA A 52 3.16 -5.19 -12.80
CA ALA A 52 3.42 -6.57 -13.19
C ALA A 52 3.06 -7.56 -12.07
N GLU A 53 3.46 -7.27 -10.83
CA GLU A 53 3.09 -8.06 -9.65
C GLU A 53 1.57 -8.13 -9.48
N TYR A 54 0.88 -7.00 -9.61
CA TYR A 54 -0.58 -6.94 -9.50
C TYR A 54 -1.28 -7.77 -10.59
N LEU A 55 -0.83 -7.71 -11.84
CA LEU A 55 -1.39 -8.49 -12.94
C LEU A 55 -1.19 -10.00 -12.73
N VAL A 56 0.01 -10.43 -12.34
CA VAL A 56 0.31 -11.83 -12.04
C VAL A 56 -0.50 -12.31 -10.85
N GLY A 57 -0.54 -11.54 -9.76
CA GLY A 57 -1.33 -11.85 -8.58
C GLY A 57 -2.84 -11.90 -8.86
N THR A 58 -3.34 -11.06 -9.77
CA THR A 58 -4.74 -11.10 -10.24
C THR A 58 -5.01 -12.39 -11.01
N ALA A 59 -4.13 -12.77 -11.94
CA ALA A 59 -4.26 -14.02 -12.70
C ALA A 59 -4.25 -15.26 -11.79
N LEU A 60 -3.53 -15.18 -10.66
CA LEU A 60 -3.44 -16.25 -9.66
C LEU A 60 -4.53 -16.17 -8.57
N GLY A 61 -5.37 -15.12 -8.56
CA GLY A 61 -6.41 -14.92 -7.53
C GLY A 61 -5.87 -14.55 -6.14
N CYS A 62 -4.62 -14.07 -6.03
CA CYS A 62 -3.94 -13.82 -4.75
C CYS A 62 -4.10 -12.39 -4.20
N VAL A 63 -4.70 -11.48 -4.97
CA VAL A 63 -4.72 -10.02 -4.66
C VAL A 63 -6.08 -9.49 -4.20
N HIS A 64 -7.15 -10.29 -4.24
CA HIS A 64 -8.49 -9.81 -3.93
C HIS A 64 -8.62 -9.30 -2.49
N GLY A 65 -8.89 -7.99 -2.34
CA GLY A 65 -9.12 -7.36 -1.03
C GLY A 65 -7.91 -7.39 -0.10
N ARG A 66 -6.70 -7.66 -0.63
CA ARG A 66 -5.48 -7.76 0.17
C ARG A 66 -4.51 -6.63 -0.20
N PRO A 67 -4.05 -5.81 0.76
CA PRO A 67 -2.99 -4.86 0.50
C PRO A 67 -1.71 -5.61 0.13
N ARG A 68 -0.90 -5.01 -0.75
CA ARG A 68 0.42 -5.54 -1.08
C ARG A 68 1.21 -5.73 0.23
N PRO A 69 1.86 -6.88 0.46
CA PRO A 69 2.70 -7.03 1.63
C PRO A 69 3.82 -5.98 1.61
N PRO A 70 4.31 -5.55 2.78
CA PRO A 70 5.55 -4.78 2.84
C PRO A 70 6.64 -5.59 2.14
N ALA A 71 7.66 -4.90 1.59
CA ALA A 71 8.82 -5.59 1.03
C ALA A 71 9.30 -6.64 2.05
N ALA A 72 9.50 -7.87 1.58
CA ALA A 72 9.87 -9.00 2.43
C ALA A 72 10.98 -8.55 3.37
N GLN A 73 10.68 -8.47 4.66
CA GLN A 73 11.71 -8.22 5.65
C GLN A 73 12.69 -9.39 5.54
N PRO A 74 14.01 -9.13 5.51
CA PRO A 74 14.98 -10.23 5.51
C PRO A 74 14.66 -11.15 6.69
N PRO A 75 14.78 -12.48 6.53
CA PRO A 75 14.55 -13.39 7.64
C PRO A 75 15.40 -12.94 8.83
N PRO A 76 14.88 -13.01 10.07
CA PRO A 76 15.69 -12.69 11.23
C PRO A 76 16.95 -13.53 11.17
N ALA A 77 18.12 -12.88 11.23
CA ALA A 77 19.39 -13.59 11.32
C ALA A 77 19.28 -14.59 12.48
N GLY A 78 19.50 -15.87 12.16
CA GLY A 78 19.28 -16.98 13.08
C GLY A 78 19.90 -16.73 14.45
N SER A 79 19.16 -17.14 15.50
CA SER A 79 19.66 -17.26 16.87
C SER A 79 20.77 -18.30 16.98
#